data_AF-A0A0Q6UT14-F1
#
_entry.id   AF-A0A0Q6UT14-F1
#
_cell.length_a   1.000
_cell.length_b   1.000
_cell.length_c   1.000
_cell.angle_alpha   90.00
_cell.angle_beta   90.00
_cell.angle_gamma   90.00
#
_symmetry.space_group_name_H-M   'P 1'
#
loop_
_entity.id
_entity.type
_entity.pdbx_description
1 polymer ?
#
loop_
_entity_poly.entity_id
_entity_poly.type
_entity_poly.pdbx_seq_one_letter_code
_entity_poly.pdbx_strand_id
1 'polypeptide(L)' 'MRLIDELNELHAHYARMIEAAIAADDLVRADAFAQAYEDEAVQLMAEREGLTHLLPLPRFGTQESAFRSRVRRLVHRAA' A
#
# COMPACT_ATOMS: atom_id res chain seq x y z
N MET A 1 -17.52 3.16 17.04
CA MET A 1 -17.24 2.96 15.60
C MET A 1 -16.73 1.53 15.45
N ARG A 2 -17.12 0.78 14.42
CA ARG A 2 -16.68 -0.61 14.24
C ARG A 2 -15.38 -0.61 13.42
N LEU A 3 -14.51 -1.60 13.66
CA LEU A 3 -13.26 -1.78 12.89
C LEU A 3 -13.48 -1.74 11.37
N ILE A 4 -14.56 -2.35 10.89
CA ILE A 4 -14.88 -2.34 9.46
C ILE A 4 -15.18 -0.93 8.93
N ASP A 5 -15.79 -0.06 9.74
CA ASP A 5 -16.09 1.31 9.34
C ASP A 5 -14.78 2.13 9.27
N GLU A 6 -13.86 1.93 10.21
CA GLU A 6 -12.53 2.56 10.24
C GLU A 6 -11.65 2.10 9.05
N LEU A 7 -11.67 0.81 8.73
CA LEU A 7 -10.96 0.27 7.56
C LEU A 7 -11.53 0.80 6.24
N ASN A 8 -12.85 0.97 6.15
CA ASN A 8 -13.47 1.53 4.95
C ASN A 8 -13.08 3.01 4.76
N GLU A 9 -13.02 3.79 5.84
CA GLU A 9 -12.55 5.18 5.78
C GLU A 9 -11.08 5.27 5.37
N LEU A 10 -10.23 4.42 5.96
CA LEU A 10 -8.81 4.31 5.61
C LEU A 10 -8.63 3.93 4.14
N HIS A 11 -9.36 2.92 3.68
CA HIS A 11 -9.35 2.48 2.29
C HIS A 11 -9.75 3.61 1.34
N ALA A 12 -10.86 4.30 1.64
CA ALA A 12 -11.34 5.40 0.81
C ALA A 12 -10.36 6.58 0.77
N HIS A 13 -9.65 6.84 1.88
CA HIS A 13 -8.60 7.86 1.93
C HIS A 13 -7.45 7.52 0.99
N TYR A 14 -6.88 6.31 1.11
CA TYR A 14 -5.76 5.88 0.28
C TYR A 14 -6.11 5.68 -1.19
N ALA A 15 -7.32 5.20 -1.49
CA ALA A 15 -7.82 5.09 -2.87
C ALA A 15 -7.78 6.46 -3.58
N ARG A 16 -8.27 7.53 -2.94
CA ARG A 16 -8.22 8.89 -3.51
C ARG A 16 -6.78 9.38 -3.74
N MET A 17 -5.86 9.07 -2.83
CA MET A 17 -4.46 9.47 -2.97
C MET A 17 -3.75 8.72 -4.11
N ILE A 18 -4.03 7.44 -4.27
CA ILE A 18 -3.53 6.61 -5.36
C ILE A 18 -4.09 7.11 -6.69
N GLU A 19 -5.40 7.35 -6.78
CA GLU A 19 -6.04 7.91 -7.98
C GLU A 19 -5.43 9.25 -8.38
N ALA A 20 -5.19 10.14 -7.41
CA ALA A 20 -4.54 11.43 -7.66
C ALA A 20 -3.09 11.28 -8.16
N ALA A 21 -2.32 10.33 -7.61
CA ALA A 21 -0.97 10.04 -8.06
C ALA A 21 -0.94 9.44 -9.48
N ILE A 22 -1.85 8.51 -9.78
CA ILE A 22 -2.00 7.94 -11.14
C ILE A 22 -2.40 9.03 -12.13
N ALA A 23 -3.32 9.92 -11.78
CA ALA A 23 -3.74 11.03 -12.63
C ALA A 23 -2.58 12.00 -12.93
N ALA A 24 -1.57 12.06 -12.06
CA ALA A 24 -0.34 12.83 -12.24
C ALA A 24 0.80 12.06 -12.92
N ASP A 25 0.54 10.82 -13.39
CA ASP A 25 1.54 9.88 -13.92
C ASP A 25 2.69 9.54 -12.94
N ASP A 26 2.47 9.77 -11.63
CA ASP A 26 3.42 9.50 -10.57
C ASP A 26 3.18 8.11 -9.97
N LEU A 27 3.55 7.09 -10.74
CA LEU A 27 3.36 5.69 -10.35
C LEU A 27 4.21 5.27 -9.14
N VAL A 28 5.33 5.93 -8.90
CA VAL A 28 6.18 5.67 -7.72
C VAL A 28 5.45 6.08 -6.46
N ARG A 29 4.81 7.25 -6.48
CA ARG A 29 4.04 7.75 -5.35
C ARG A 29 2.74 6.97 -5.15
N ALA A 30 2.10 6.53 -6.22
CA ALA A 30 0.95 5.62 -6.13
C ALA A 30 1.31 4.31 -5.41
N ASP A 31 2.47 3.72 -5.73
CA ASP A 31 2.96 2.49 -5.07
C ASP A 31 3.31 2.74 -3.60
N ALA A 32 3.92 3.88 -3.28
CA ALA A 32 4.20 4.28 -1.90
C ALA A 32 2.91 4.42 -1.06
N PHE A 33 1.84 4.98 -1.63
CA PHE A 33 0.54 5.07 -0.97
C PHE A 33 -0.12 3.70 -0.77
N ALA A 34 0.00 2.79 -1.74
CA ALA A 34 -0.48 1.43 -1.58
C ALA A 34 0.24 0.71 -0.42
N GLN A 35 1.56 0.87 -0.31
CA GLN A 35 2.32 0.28 0.80
C GLN A 35 1.95 0.89 2.15
N ALA A 36 1.75 2.21 2.20
CA ALA A 36 1.36 2.90 3.43
C ALA A 36 -0.04 2.47 3.90
N TYR A 37 -0.99 2.28 2.98
CA TYR A 37 -2.30 1.70 3.28
C TYR A 37 -2.19 0.33 3.95
N GLU A 38 -1.37 -0.58 3.39
CA GLU A 38 -1.18 -1.92 3.97
C GLU A 38 -0.61 -1.84 5.38
N ASP A 39 0.44 -1.04 5.57
CA ASP A 39 1.11 -0.87 6.87
C ASP A 39 0.14 -0.31 7.93
N GLU A 40 -0.63 0.73 7.58
CA GLU A 40 -1.62 1.33 8.49
C GLU A 40 -2.84 0.44 8.75
N ALA A 41 -3.33 -0.29 7.74
CA ALA A 41 -4.45 -1.20 7.93
C ALA A 41 -4.07 -2.36 8.87
N VAL A 42 -2.87 -2.91 8.72
CA VAL A 42 -2.34 -3.95 9.62
C VAL A 42 -2.19 -3.40 11.05
N GLN A 43 -1.65 -2.20 11.21
CA GLN A 43 -1.53 -1.55 12.52
C GLN A 43 -2.91 -1.36 13.18
N LEU A 44 -3.88 -0.82 12.43
CA LEU A 44 -5.25 -0.59 12.92
C LEU A 44 -5.92 -1.88 13.36
N MET A 45 -5.80 -2.95 12.56
CA MET A 45 -6.34 -4.26 12.91
C MET A 45 -5.67 -4.83 14.17
N ALA A 46 -4.34 -4.73 14.28
CA ALA A 46 -3.61 -5.22 15.43
C ALA A 46 -3.96 -4.47 16.72
N GLU A 47 -4.15 -3.14 16.65
CA GLU A 47 -4.58 -2.32 17.79
C GLU A 47 -5.99 -2.70 18.24
N ARG A 48 -6.92 -2.86 17.30
CA ARG A 48 -8.32 -3.18 17.61
C ARG A 48 -8.51 -4.58 18.16
N GLU A 49 -7.72 -5.54 17.71
CA GLU A 49 -7.77 -6.93 18.17
C GLU A 49 -6.82 -7.20 19.36
N GLY A 50 -6.04 -6.21 19.82
CA GLY A 50 -5.07 -6.38 20.90
C GLY A 50 -3.86 -7.26 20.53
N LEU A 51 -3.59 -7.40 19.24
CA LEU A 51 -2.56 -8.27 18.65
C LEU A 51 -1.29 -7.50 18.25
N THR A 52 -1.07 -6.31 18.80
CA THR A 52 0.12 -5.48 18.51
C THR A 52 1.44 -6.18 18.79
N HIS A 53 1.45 -7.17 19.69
CA HIS A 53 2.62 -8.00 20.00
C HIS A 53 3.06 -8.93 18.85
N LEU A 54 2.22 -9.11 17.83
CA LEU A 54 2.53 -9.88 16.62
C LEU A 54 3.21 -9.02 15.54
N LEU A 55 3.38 -7.72 15.78
CA LEU A 55 4.03 -6.80 14.85
C LEU A 55 5.55 -6.75 15.07
N PRO A 56 6.36 -6.55 14.00
CA PRO A 56 5.93 -6.37 12.61
C PRO A 56 5.60 -7.70 11.91
N LEU A 57 4.51 -7.71 11.13
CA LEU A 57 4.21 -8.86 10.26
C LEU A 57 5.13 -8.85 9.03
N PRO A 58 5.61 -10.02 8.58
CA PRO A 58 6.32 -10.10 7.30
C PRO A 58 5.40 -9.65 6.17
N ARG A 59 5.90 -8.78 5.29
CA ARG A 59 5.12 -8.26 4.16
C ARG A 59 4.79 -9.39 3.18
N PHE A 60 3.55 -9.84 3.19
CA PHE A 60 3.01 -10.79 2.21
C PHE A 60 2.57 -10.03 0.94
N GLY A 61 3.51 -9.46 0.18
CA GLY A 61 3.13 -8.66 -0.99
C GLY A 61 4.27 -8.05 -1.82
N THR A 62 5.48 -7.94 -1.28
CA THR A 62 6.60 -7.28 -1.96
C THR A 62 7.32 -8.15 -3.00
N GLN A 63 6.69 -9.18 -3.55
CA GLN A 63 7.26 -9.86 -4.71
C GLN A 63 6.97 -8.99 -5.94
N GLU A 64 7.92 -8.11 -6.29
CA GLU A 64 7.90 -7.34 -7.54
C GLU A 64 7.47 -8.31 -8.66
N SER A 65 6.28 -8.08 -9.24
CA SER A 65 5.80 -8.99 -10.28
C SER A 65 6.85 -9.05 -11.38
N ALA A 66 7.10 -10.22 -11.95
CA ALA A 66 8.11 -10.38 -13.00
C ALA A 66 7.91 -9.38 -14.16
N PHE A 67 6.67 -8.93 -14.36
CA PHE A 67 6.31 -7.86 -15.26
C PHE A 67 6.83 -6.48 -14.80
N ARG A 68 6.54 -6.03 -13.58
CA ARG A 68 7.08 -4.76 -13.03
C ARG A 68 8.62 -4.75 -13.04
N SER A 69 9.26 -5.87 -12.70
CA SER A 69 10.73 -6.02 -12.77
C SER A 69 11.30 -5.86 -14.18
N ARG A 70 10.58 -6.31 -15.22
CA ARG A 70 10.97 -6.14 -16.62
C ARG A 70 10.75 -4.72 -17.10
N VAL A 71 9.62 -4.11 -16.77
CA VAL A 71 9.31 -2.71 -17.12
C VAL A 71 10.35 -1.77 -16.49
N ARG A 72 10.65 -1.92 -15.20
CA ARG A 72 11.68 -1.12 -14.51
C ARG A 72 13.05 -1.22 -15.18
N ARG A 73 13.45 -2.44 -15.59
CA ARG A 73 14.71 -2.67 -16.31
C ARG A 73 14.75 -2.01 -17.69
N LEU A 74 13.63 -1.99 -18.41
CA LEU A 74 13.53 -1.33 -19.72
C LEU A 74 13.62 0.19 -19.58
N VAL A 75 12.89 0.77 -18.63
CA VAL A 75 12.93 2.22 -18.34
C VAL A 75 14.34 2.67 -17.94
N HIS A 76 15.02 1.91 -17.08
CA HIS A 76 16.41 2.22 -16.68
C HIS A 76 17.45 2.13 -17.80
N ARG A 77 17.16 1.41 -18.89
CA ARG A 77 18.09 1.23 -20.02
C ARG A 77 17.87 2.27 -21.13
N ALA A 78 16.74 2.96 -21.11
CA ALA A 78 16.37 3.97 -22.09
C ALA A 78 16.75 5.41 -21.67
N ALA A 79 17.18 5.59 -20.42
CA ALA A 79 17.75 6.83 -19.86
C ALA A 79 19.28 6.79 -19.89
#